data_AF-A0A5P9NKK8-F1
#
_entry.id   AF-A0A5P9NKK8-F1
#
_cell.length_a   1.000
_cell.length_b   1.000
_cell.length_c   1.000
_cell.angle_alpha   90.00
_cell.angle_beta   90.00
_cell.angle_gamma   90.00
#
_symmetry.space_group_name_H-M   'P 1'
#
loop_
_entity.id
_entity.type
_entity.pdbx_description
1 polymer ?
#
loop_
_entity_poly.entity_id
_entity_poly.type
_entity_poly.pdbx_seq_one_letter_code
_entity_poly.pdbx_strand_id
1 'polypeptide(L)'
;MLTYPHDTPPEHGTLREVAPGIHWLQMPLPMALDHINLYMLEDDDGWWIVDSGMALGPTEELWEKIFAQHLGGKPIKAVIATHWHPDHTGMAGWLCDRWRVPFYATQGEYLTGLVYTRAAPEHFGWTNEQHQIRSGRGEEGVAASRKSMGGAGRITRPLPTSYQRLEEGSRFTINGQRWRVVVGSGHSPEHACLYCESLNVLISGDQVIPRITSNISVSGIEPEGNPLREWLQSHERFLEVLPDDALVLPAHNLPFYGLHHRLRHLIEHHEDHLIALEEACLQASCTAVELLPVLFKRELDDNQIGLALGECVAHLNYLLHRGQIARTVDSEGCYRYRSVDDTLPMRLRKRNHEADVEVPFQV
;
A
#
# COMPACT_ATOMS: atom_id res chain seq x y z
N MET A 1 10.18 -7.14 18.84
CA MET A 1 11.06 -6.03 18.40
C MET A 1 11.61 -6.36 17.03
N LEU A 2 11.76 -5.37 16.15
CA LEU A 2 12.35 -5.58 14.82
C LEU A 2 13.88 -5.52 14.89
N THR A 3 14.55 -6.32 14.06
CA THR A 3 16.01 -6.23 13.88
C THR A 3 16.35 -6.00 12.43
N TYR A 4 17.39 -5.21 12.17
CA TYR A 4 17.77 -4.78 10.82
C TYR A 4 19.15 -5.38 10.49
N PRO A 5 19.28 -6.23 9.46
CA PRO A 5 20.58 -6.74 9.02
C PRO A 5 21.44 -5.70 8.31
N HIS A 6 20.87 -4.53 7.98
CA HIS A 6 21.55 -3.44 7.30
C HIS A 6 21.20 -2.11 7.97
N ASP A 7 22.22 -1.26 8.18
CA ASP A 7 22.04 0.05 8.81
C ASP A 7 21.67 1.16 7.82
N THR A 8 22.00 0.97 6.53
CA THR A 8 21.83 1.98 5.47
C THR A 8 21.29 1.37 4.19
N PRO A 9 20.60 2.14 3.34
CA PRO A 9 20.24 1.70 1.99
C PRO A 9 21.44 1.67 1.03
N PRO A 10 21.34 0.95 -0.10
CA PRO A 10 22.27 1.10 -1.21
C PRO A 10 22.18 2.53 -1.77
N GLU A 11 23.30 3.05 -2.28
CA GLU A 11 23.28 4.31 -3.00
C GLU A 11 22.43 4.19 -4.29
N HIS A 12 21.78 5.27 -4.69
CA HIS A 12 20.98 5.26 -5.93
C HIS A 12 21.80 4.81 -7.16
N GLY A 13 21.23 3.87 -7.90
CA GLY A 13 21.89 3.25 -9.06
C GLY A 13 22.97 2.22 -8.71
N THR A 14 22.96 1.68 -7.50
CA THR A 14 23.78 0.53 -7.08
C THR A 14 22.89 -0.63 -6.61
N LEU A 15 23.45 -1.84 -6.62
CA LEU A 15 22.81 -3.03 -6.07
C LEU A 15 23.51 -3.47 -4.77
N ARG A 16 22.74 -3.96 -3.81
CA ARG A 16 23.24 -4.67 -2.64
C ARG A 16 22.59 -6.05 -2.55
N GLU A 17 23.39 -7.10 -2.53
CA GLU A 17 22.87 -8.44 -2.26
C GLU A 17 22.42 -8.54 -0.79
N VAL A 18 21.15 -8.89 -0.56
CA VAL A 18 20.54 -9.00 0.78
C VAL A 18 20.26 -10.44 1.18
N ALA A 19 20.22 -11.34 0.20
CA ALA A 19 20.14 -12.78 0.34
C ALA A 19 20.66 -13.41 -0.97
N PRO A 20 21.04 -14.71 -1.01
CA PRO A 20 21.62 -15.33 -2.19
C PRO A 20 20.81 -15.10 -3.47
N GLY A 21 21.37 -14.34 -4.42
CA GLY A 21 20.74 -14.00 -5.70
C GLY A 21 19.59 -12.98 -5.61
N ILE A 22 19.44 -12.28 -4.47
CA ILE A 22 18.43 -11.25 -4.25
C ILE A 22 19.13 -9.92 -3.98
N HIS A 23 18.94 -8.98 -4.91
CA HIS A 23 19.61 -7.69 -4.89
C HIS A 23 18.60 -6.57 -4.63
N TRP A 24 18.87 -5.80 -3.58
CA TRP A 24 18.14 -4.59 -3.24
C TRP A 24 18.73 -3.39 -3.96
N LEU A 25 17.84 -2.56 -4.49
CA LEU A 25 18.13 -1.23 -5.03
C LEU A 25 17.07 -0.24 -4.55
N GLN A 26 17.39 1.05 -4.62
CA GLN A 26 16.49 2.10 -4.17
C GLN A 26 16.38 3.21 -5.21
N MET A 27 15.15 3.65 -5.50
CA MET A 27 14.85 4.79 -6.36
C MET A 27 14.29 5.94 -5.53
N PRO A 28 14.63 7.20 -5.86
CA PRO A 28 14.09 8.36 -5.16
C PRO A 28 12.63 8.63 -5.57
N LEU A 29 11.85 9.18 -4.63
CA LEU A 29 10.49 9.65 -4.84
C LEU A 29 10.38 11.14 -4.50
N PRO A 30 9.65 11.95 -5.28
CA PRO A 30 9.50 13.38 -5.04
C PRO A 30 8.42 13.69 -4.00
N MET A 31 8.38 12.94 -2.89
CA MET A 31 7.32 13.00 -1.86
C MET A 31 7.91 12.92 -0.45
N ALA A 32 7.06 13.01 0.59
CA ALA A 32 7.49 12.83 1.99
C ALA A 32 8.05 11.43 2.24
N LEU A 33 7.46 10.41 1.59
CA LEU A 33 8.11 9.13 1.38
C LEU A 33 9.04 9.28 0.20
N ASP A 34 10.32 9.49 0.50
CA ASP A 34 11.32 10.00 -0.46
C ASP A 34 12.05 8.89 -1.24
N HIS A 35 11.67 7.64 -1.05
CA HIS A 35 12.26 6.50 -1.74
C HIS A 35 11.32 5.31 -1.85
N ILE A 36 11.59 4.45 -2.83
CA ILE A 36 11.07 3.09 -2.95
C ILE A 36 12.22 2.09 -3.13
N ASN A 37 12.15 0.96 -2.44
CA ASN A 37 12.99 -0.20 -2.62
C ASN A 37 12.43 -1.07 -3.73
N LEU A 38 13.29 -1.42 -4.68
CA LEU A 38 12.99 -2.40 -5.71
C LEU A 38 13.93 -3.58 -5.50
N TYR A 39 13.61 -4.71 -6.13
CA TYR A 39 14.43 -5.91 -6.03
C TYR A 39 14.75 -6.49 -7.40
N MET A 40 15.99 -6.92 -7.58
CA MET A 40 16.42 -7.70 -8.73
C MET A 40 16.78 -9.11 -8.28
N LEU A 41 16.19 -10.11 -8.92
CA LEU A 41 16.41 -11.52 -8.61
C LEU A 41 17.28 -12.11 -9.72
N GLU A 42 18.48 -12.57 -9.36
CA GLU A 42 19.38 -13.23 -10.29
C GLU A 42 18.79 -14.59 -10.68
N ASP A 43 18.77 -14.89 -11.97
CA ASP A 43 18.44 -16.19 -12.55
C ASP A 43 19.70 -16.80 -13.21
N ASP A 44 19.62 -18.07 -13.59
CA ASP A 44 20.73 -18.76 -14.26
C ASP A 44 21.16 -18.08 -15.57
N ASP A 45 20.18 -17.59 -16.35
CA ASP A 45 20.36 -16.98 -17.66
C ASP A 45 19.87 -15.53 -17.76
N GLY A 46 19.58 -14.85 -16.64
CA GLY A 46 18.99 -13.51 -16.67
C GLY A 46 18.67 -12.89 -15.31
N TRP A 47 17.84 -11.86 -15.32
CA TRP A 47 17.38 -11.13 -14.14
C TRP A 47 15.88 -10.90 -14.15
N TRP A 48 15.24 -11.05 -13.00
CA TRP A 48 13.86 -10.61 -12.80
C TRP A 48 13.86 -9.30 -12.02
N ILE A 49 12.96 -8.40 -12.37
CA ILE A 49 12.74 -7.14 -11.64
C ILE A 49 11.44 -7.26 -10.85
N VAL A 50 11.45 -6.85 -9.58
CA VAL A 50 10.26 -6.70 -8.74
C VAL A 50 10.08 -5.22 -8.42
N ASP A 51 8.96 -4.67 -8.89
CA ASP A 51 8.60 -3.25 -8.91
C ASP A 51 9.56 -2.38 -9.73
N SER A 52 9.12 -1.17 -10.09
CA SER A 52 9.74 -0.41 -11.20
C SER A 52 10.11 1.05 -10.89
N GLY A 53 9.66 1.60 -9.76
CA GLY A 53 9.83 3.02 -9.49
C GLY A 53 8.83 3.90 -10.24
N MET A 54 8.72 5.15 -9.81
CA MET A 54 7.82 6.15 -10.40
C MET A 54 8.41 6.74 -11.68
N ALA A 55 7.57 7.06 -12.68
CA ALA A 55 8.01 7.71 -13.92
C ALA A 55 8.22 9.23 -13.75
N LEU A 56 9.03 9.59 -12.75
CA LEU A 56 9.43 10.94 -12.40
C LEU A 56 10.90 10.98 -11.98
N GLY A 57 11.49 12.17 -11.99
CA GLY A 57 12.85 12.39 -11.49
C GLY A 57 13.89 11.55 -12.25
N PRO A 58 14.95 11.08 -11.56
CA PRO A 58 16.06 10.36 -12.19
C PRO A 58 15.81 8.85 -12.36
N THR A 59 14.60 8.33 -12.14
CA THR A 59 14.32 6.88 -12.12
C THR A 59 14.77 6.16 -13.39
N GLU A 60 14.48 6.72 -14.57
CA GLU A 60 14.87 6.14 -15.86
C GLU A 60 16.41 6.12 -16.03
N GLU A 61 17.09 7.21 -15.67
CA GLU A 61 18.56 7.31 -15.71
C GLU A 61 19.25 6.34 -14.76
N LEU A 62 18.66 6.15 -13.57
CA LEU A 62 19.16 5.20 -12.57
C LEU A 62 18.98 3.75 -13.04
N TRP A 63 17.86 3.42 -13.70
CA TRP A 63 17.69 2.12 -14.34
C TRP A 63 18.74 1.89 -15.43
N GLU A 64 18.99 2.87 -16.31
CA GLU A 64 20.04 2.77 -17.33
C GLU A 64 21.43 2.55 -16.72
N LYS A 65 21.76 3.26 -15.63
CA LYS A 65 23.00 3.05 -14.87
C LYS A 65 23.07 1.62 -14.32
N ILE A 66 21.98 1.09 -13.79
CA ILE A 66 21.93 -0.29 -13.28
C ILE A 66 22.18 -1.29 -14.41
N PHE A 67 21.54 -1.10 -15.56
CA PHE A 67 21.72 -1.97 -16.72
C PHE A 67 23.16 -2.00 -17.21
N ALA A 68 23.80 -0.83 -17.27
CA ALA A 68 25.18 -0.69 -17.73
C ALA A 68 26.20 -1.32 -16.77
N GLN A 69 25.92 -1.36 -15.47
CA GLN A 69 26.92 -1.68 -14.44
C GLN A 69 26.73 -3.05 -13.79
N HIS A 70 25.49 -3.54 -13.65
CA HIS A 70 25.20 -4.65 -12.74
C HIS A 70 24.64 -5.92 -13.39
N LEU A 71 24.30 -5.89 -14.68
CA LEU A 71 23.70 -7.07 -15.33
C LEU A 71 24.69 -8.21 -15.61
N GLY A 72 25.99 -7.94 -15.58
CA GLY A 72 27.01 -8.97 -15.86
C GLY A 72 26.88 -9.60 -17.26
N GLY A 73 26.29 -8.89 -18.22
CA GLY A 73 26.01 -9.39 -19.57
C GLY A 73 24.76 -10.27 -19.71
N LYS A 74 24.02 -10.52 -18.63
CA LYS A 74 22.75 -11.27 -18.65
C LYS A 74 21.56 -10.32 -18.97
N PRO A 75 20.53 -10.78 -19.70
CA PRO A 75 19.34 -9.97 -20.02
C PRO A 75 18.38 -9.86 -18.82
N ILE A 76 17.45 -8.90 -18.88
CA ILE A 76 16.22 -8.96 -18.07
C ILE A 76 15.29 -10.02 -18.69
N LYS A 77 14.60 -10.80 -17.85
CA LYS A 77 13.67 -11.87 -18.26
C LYS A 77 12.21 -11.51 -18.05
N ALA A 78 11.90 -10.71 -17.05
CA ALA A 78 10.54 -10.37 -16.65
C ALA A 78 10.52 -9.20 -15.66
N VAL A 79 9.37 -8.56 -15.58
CA VAL A 79 9.04 -7.55 -14.56
C VAL A 79 7.83 -8.04 -13.78
N ILE A 80 7.91 -8.06 -12.46
CA ILE A 80 6.82 -8.36 -11.54
C ILE A 80 6.41 -7.05 -10.88
N ALA A 81 5.11 -6.76 -10.79
CA ALA A 81 4.58 -5.75 -9.89
C ALA A 81 3.91 -6.40 -8.68
N THR A 82 4.20 -5.87 -7.50
CA THR A 82 3.51 -6.24 -6.26
C THR A 82 2.09 -5.70 -6.29
N HIS A 83 1.90 -4.44 -6.67
CA HIS A 83 0.60 -3.81 -6.81
C HIS A 83 0.62 -2.59 -7.75
N TRP A 84 -0.54 -1.96 -7.97
CA TRP A 84 -0.74 -0.98 -9.03
C TRP A 84 -0.15 0.41 -8.78
N HIS A 85 0.20 0.78 -7.55
CA HIS A 85 0.55 2.18 -7.24
C HIS A 85 1.71 2.68 -8.12
N PRO A 86 1.75 3.99 -8.44
CA PRO A 86 2.65 4.52 -9.47
C PRO A 86 4.13 4.37 -9.17
N ASP A 87 4.55 4.30 -7.91
CA ASP A 87 5.92 4.00 -7.53
C ASP A 87 6.29 2.52 -7.76
N HIS A 88 5.33 1.61 -7.80
CA HIS A 88 5.57 0.19 -8.08
C HIS A 88 5.50 -0.12 -9.58
N THR A 89 4.56 0.49 -10.29
CA THR A 89 4.32 0.21 -11.73
C THR A 89 4.75 1.31 -12.69
N GLY A 90 5.24 2.44 -12.18
CA GLY A 90 5.49 3.67 -12.94
C GLY A 90 6.37 3.45 -14.16
N MET A 91 7.40 2.63 -14.05
CA MET A 91 8.29 2.30 -15.17
C MET A 91 8.06 0.90 -15.75
N ALA A 92 7.08 0.14 -15.27
CA ALA A 92 6.87 -1.26 -15.66
C ALA A 92 6.67 -1.42 -17.18
N GLY A 93 5.88 -0.53 -17.79
CA GLY A 93 5.68 -0.49 -19.25
C GLY A 93 6.97 -0.27 -20.03
N TRP A 94 7.75 0.73 -19.62
CA TRP A 94 9.04 1.06 -20.25
C TRP A 94 10.05 -0.08 -20.10
N LEU A 95 10.12 -0.71 -18.92
CA LEU A 95 10.99 -1.86 -18.68
C LEU A 95 10.61 -3.04 -19.59
N CYS A 96 9.32 -3.36 -19.68
CA CYS A 96 8.83 -4.45 -20.51
C CYS A 96 9.10 -4.21 -22.00
N ASP A 97 8.81 -3.00 -22.51
CA ASP A 97 9.03 -2.66 -23.92
C ASP A 97 10.51 -2.63 -24.29
N ARG A 98 11.35 -2.07 -23.41
CA ARG A 98 12.80 -1.99 -23.61
C ARG A 98 13.43 -3.37 -23.75
N TRP A 99 13.09 -4.28 -22.84
CA TRP A 99 13.71 -5.61 -22.78
C TRP A 99 12.91 -6.69 -23.53
N ARG A 100 11.72 -6.36 -24.02
CA ARG A 100 10.78 -7.29 -24.67
C ARG A 100 10.44 -8.49 -23.80
N VAL A 101 10.08 -8.21 -22.56
CA VAL A 101 9.82 -9.22 -21.52
C VAL A 101 8.37 -9.19 -21.03
N PRO A 102 7.85 -10.33 -20.52
CA PRO A 102 6.54 -10.37 -19.89
C PRO A 102 6.46 -9.55 -18.60
N PHE A 103 5.28 -8.98 -18.39
CA PHE A 103 4.87 -8.36 -17.14
C PHE A 103 4.05 -9.35 -16.30
N TYR A 104 4.33 -9.47 -15.01
CA TYR A 104 3.58 -10.29 -14.07
C TYR A 104 2.88 -9.40 -13.05
N ALA A 105 1.61 -9.65 -12.86
CA ALA A 105 0.79 -8.96 -11.87
C ALA A 105 -0.41 -9.83 -11.51
N THR A 106 -1.03 -9.56 -10.37
CA THR A 106 -2.36 -10.10 -10.08
C THR A 106 -3.42 -9.37 -10.91
N GLN A 107 -4.59 -9.98 -11.06
CA GLN A 107 -5.61 -9.46 -11.96
C GLN A 107 -6.19 -8.13 -11.44
N GLY A 108 -6.48 -8.05 -10.15
CA GLY A 108 -7.00 -6.85 -9.49
C GLY A 108 -6.06 -5.67 -9.67
N GLU A 109 -4.76 -5.89 -9.48
CA GLU A 109 -3.73 -4.86 -9.61
C GLU A 109 -3.56 -4.38 -11.05
N TYR A 110 -3.47 -5.30 -12.01
CA TYR A 110 -3.35 -4.94 -13.42
C TYR A 110 -4.55 -4.13 -13.91
N LEU A 111 -5.78 -4.61 -13.64
CA LEU A 111 -6.99 -3.93 -14.10
C LEU A 111 -7.20 -2.58 -13.40
N THR A 112 -6.88 -2.48 -12.12
CA THR A 112 -6.96 -1.23 -11.37
C THR A 112 -5.93 -0.22 -11.87
N GLY A 113 -4.69 -0.64 -12.09
CA GLY A 113 -3.66 0.18 -12.71
C GLY A 113 -4.08 0.72 -14.08
N LEU A 114 -4.70 -0.11 -14.92
CA LEU A 114 -5.26 0.35 -16.21
C LEU A 114 -6.36 1.40 -16.04
N VAL A 115 -7.26 1.23 -15.07
CA VAL A 115 -8.33 2.20 -14.78
C VAL A 115 -7.73 3.53 -14.33
N TYR A 116 -6.82 3.53 -13.35
CA TYR A 116 -6.26 4.75 -12.78
C TYR A 116 -5.32 5.49 -13.74
N THR A 117 -4.48 4.79 -14.49
CA THR A 117 -3.55 5.40 -15.43
C THR A 117 -4.23 5.97 -16.68
N ARG A 118 -5.46 5.51 -16.99
CA ARG A 118 -6.28 6.01 -18.11
C ARG A 118 -7.42 6.92 -17.67
N ALA A 119 -7.57 7.16 -16.37
CA ALA A 119 -8.53 8.11 -15.84
C ALA A 119 -8.17 9.54 -16.31
N ALA A 120 -9.19 10.38 -16.45
CA ALA A 120 -9.04 11.75 -16.89
C ALA A 120 -10.18 12.59 -16.28
N PRO A 121 -10.04 13.93 -16.14
CA PRO A 121 -11.04 14.76 -15.46
C PRO A 121 -12.47 14.63 -16.00
N GLU A 122 -12.64 14.29 -17.28
CA GLU A 122 -13.92 14.03 -17.94
C GLU A 122 -14.61 12.75 -17.46
N HIS A 123 -13.86 11.79 -16.90
CA HIS A 123 -14.41 10.58 -16.29
C HIS A 123 -14.97 10.83 -14.88
N PHE A 124 -14.78 12.04 -14.33
CA PHE A 124 -15.31 12.40 -13.02
C PHE A 124 -16.83 12.56 -13.07
N GLY A 125 -17.53 11.51 -12.64
CA GLY A 125 -18.98 11.43 -12.61
C GLY A 125 -19.62 11.78 -11.25
N TRP A 126 -20.96 11.77 -11.23
CA TRP A 126 -21.76 12.15 -10.07
C TRP A 126 -21.53 11.27 -8.83
N THR A 127 -21.09 10.01 -8.98
CA THR A 127 -20.78 9.12 -7.85
C THR A 127 -19.52 9.57 -7.11
N ASN A 128 -18.50 10.03 -7.84
CA ASN A 128 -17.30 10.61 -7.23
C ASN A 128 -17.62 11.94 -6.55
N GLU A 129 -18.43 12.79 -7.19
CA GLU A 129 -18.93 14.03 -6.59
C GLU A 129 -19.67 13.75 -5.29
N GLN A 130 -20.63 12.81 -5.32
CA GLN A 130 -21.38 12.40 -4.14
C GLN A 130 -20.46 11.87 -3.05
N HIS A 131 -19.45 11.07 -3.37
CA HIS A 131 -18.48 10.60 -2.39
C HIS A 131 -17.73 11.76 -1.69
N GLN A 132 -17.29 12.78 -2.44
CA GLN A 132 -16.63 13.95 -1.83
C GLN A 132 -17.59 14.71 -0.89
N ILE A 133 -18.86 14.88 -1.28
CA ILE A 133 -19.89 15.52 -0.45
C ILE A 133 -20.18 14.66 0.79
N ARG A 134 -20.41 13.35 0.63
CA ARG A 134 -20.66 12.41 1.73
C ARG A 134 -19.54 12.43 2.76
N SER A 135 -18.28 12.54 2.31
CA SER A 135 -17.12 12.58 3.20
C SER A 135 -16.91 13.94 3.87
N GLY A 136 -17.72 14.96 3.57
CA GLY A 136 -17.68 16.27 4.22
C GLY A 136 -16.75 17.30 3.57
N ARG A 137 -16.29 17.07 2.33
CA ARG A 137 -15.37 18.01 1.65
C ARG A 137 -16.06 19.13 0.85
N GLY A 138 -17.39 19.08 0.73
CA GLY A 138 -18.18 20.08 0.00
C GLY A 138 -17.75 20.29 -1.46
N GLU A 139 -18.15 21.43 -2.03
CA GLU A 139 -17.87 21.78 -3.43
C GLU A 139 -16.38 21.96 -3.72
N GLU A 140 -15.60 22.46 -2.76
CA GLU A 140 -14.16 22.63 -2.89
C GLU A 140 -13.44 21.28 -3.05
N GLY A 141 -13.80 20.29 -2.23
CA GLY A 141 -13.28 18.93 -2.36
C GLY A 141 -13.65 18.27 -3.68
N VAL A 142 -14.86 18.51 -4.18
CA VAL A 142 -15.30 18.06 -5.51
C VAL A 142 -14.41 18.64 -6.60
N ALA A 143 -14.18 19.96 -6.58
CA ALA A 143 -13.35 20.64 -7.57
C ALA A 143 -11.89 20.15 -7.53
N ALA A 144 -11.32 19.99 -6.33
CA ALA A 144 -9.98 19.47 -6.14
C ALA A 144 -9.84 18.03 -6.65
N SER A 145 -10.78 17.15 -6.29
CA SER A 145 -10.77 15.74 -6.71
C SER A 145 -10.93 15.58 -8.22
N ARG A 146 -11.79 16.39 -8.85
CA ARG A 146 -11.94 16.44 -10.32
C ARG A 146 -10.64 16.87 -11.00
N LYS A 147 -9.95 17.88 -10.44
CA LYS A 147 -8.67 18.37 -10.98
C LYS A 147 -7.54 17.35 -10.86
N SER A 148 -7.51 16.56 -9.78
CA SER A 148 -6.48 15.53 -9.56
C SER A 148 -6.72 14.24 -10.35
N MET A 149 -7.93 14.00 -10.85
CA MET A 149 -8.25 12.80 -11.64
C MET A 149 -7.35 12.72 -12.89
N GLY A 150 -6.76 11.55 -13.10
CA GLY A 150 -5.76 11.32 -14.16
C GLY A 150 -4.32 11.69 -13.78
N GLY A 151 -4.06 12.09 -12.52
CA GLY A 151 -2.70 12.31 -12.02
C GLY A 151 -1.79 11.09 -12.17
N ALA A 152 -2.30 9.88 -11.89
CA ALA A 152 -1.55 8.63 -11.99
C ALA A 152 -0.95 8.39 -13.39
N GLY A 153 -1.69 8.72 -14.46
CA GLY A 153 -1.23 8.58 -15.85
C GLY A 153 -0.10 9.56 -16.22
N ARG A 154 0.14 10.62 -15.44
CA ARG A 154 1.24 11.56 -15.66
C ARG A 154 2.56 11.09 -15.05
N ILE A 155 2.49 10.19 -14.08
CA ILE A 155 3.63 9.69 -13.29
C ILE A 155 3.85 8.18 -13.49
N THR A 156 3.18 7.61 -14.48
CA THR A 156 3.29 6.21 -14.90
C THR A 156 3.44 6.18 -16.41
N ARG A 157 4.47 5.49 -16.92
CA ARG A 157 4.55 5.11 -18.33
C ARG A 157 3.37 4.18 -18.66
N PRO A 158 2.89 4.13 -19.92
CA PRO A 158 1.77 3.26 -20.28
C PRO A 158 2.03 1.82 -19.82
N LEU A 159 1.12 1.26 -19.01
CA LEU A 159 1.25 -0.11 -18.54
C LEU A 159 1.30 -1.10 -19.73
N PRO A 160 1.99 -2.24 -19.58
CA PRO A 160 1.99 -3.30 -20.58
C PRO A 160 0.57 -3.67 -21.04
N THR A 161 0.39 -4.02 -22.31
CA THR A 161 -0.94 -4.32 -22.88
C THR A 161 -1.44 -5.73 -22.54
N SER A 162 -0.56 -6.57 -22.00
CA SER A 162 -0.87 -7.91 -21.51
C SER A 162 -0.04 -8.19 -20.26
N TYR A 163 -0.51 -9.12 -19.44
CA TYR A 163 0.16 -9.56 -18.22
C TYR A 163 0.07 -11.08 -18.07
N GLN A 164 1.05 -11.64 -17.39
CA GLN A 164 1.03 -13.00 -16.86
C GLN A 164 0.43 -12.94 -15.46
N ARG A 165 -0.66 -13.68 -15.26
CA ARG A 165 -1.41 -13.60 -14.01
C ARG A 165 -0.66 -14.26 -12.87
N LEU A 166 -0.53 -13.53 -11.77
CA LEU A 166 -0.20 -14.06 -10.45
C LEU A 166 -1.49 -14.35 -9.68
N GLU A 167 -1.51 -15.45 -8.94
CA GLU A 167 -2.66 -15.88 -8.11
C GLU A 167 -2.17 -16.34 -6.74
N GLU A 168 -2.99 -16.21 -5.70
CA GLU A 168 -2.68 -16.73 -4.36
C GLU A 168 -2.18 -18.18 -4.42
N GLY A 169 -1.04 -18.44 -3.78
CA GLY A 169 -0.45 -19.78 -3.70
C GLY A 169 0.22 -20.26 -4.99
N SER A 170 0.08 -19.56 -6.11
CA SER A 170 0.81 -19.85 -7.34
C SER A 170 2.32 -19.76 -7.10
N ARG A 171 3.07 -20.53 -7.89
CA ARG A 171 4.51 -20.71 -7.73
C ARG A 171 5.24 -20.57 -9.04
N PHE A 172 6.41 -19.96 -8.98
CA PHE A 172 7.36 -19.89 -10.08
C PHE A 172 8.78 -20.09 -9.54
N THR A 173 9.71 -20.39 -10.45
CA THR A 173 11.09 -20.70 -10.09
C THR A 173 12.01 -19.66 -10.69
N ILE A 174 12.92 -19.13 -9.85
CA ILE A 174 14.01 -18.23 -10.26
C ILE A 174 15.28 -18.78 -9.61
N ASN A 175 16.31 -19.07 -10.41
CA ASN A 175 17.59 -19.65 -9.98
C ASN A 175 17.43 -20.92 -9.13
N GLY A 176 16.52 -21.80 -9.53
CA GLY A 176 16.20 -23.02 -8.76
C GLY A 176 15.43 -22.77 -7.46
N GLN A 177 15.20 -21.52 -7.05
CA GLN A 177 14.42 -21.16 -5.87
C GLN A 177 12.95 -21.04 -6.20
N ARG A 178 12.09 -21.63 -5.37
CA ARG A 178 10.64 -21.60 -5.56
C ARG A 178 10.02 -20.43 -4.81
N TRP A 179 9.46 -19.50 -5.56
CA TRP A 179 8.73 -18.36 -5.05
C TRP A 179 7.23 -18.67 -5.04
N ARG A 180 6.57 -18.42 -3.91
CA ARG A 180 5.13 -18.51 -3.74
C ARG A 180 4.54 -17.11 -3.65
N VAL A 181 3.48 -16.86 -4.40
CA VAL A 181 2.68 -15.64 -4.28
C VAL A 181 1.80 -15.74 -3.03
N VAL A 182 1.82 -14.70 -2.21
CA VAL A 182 0.97 -14.54 -1.02
C VAL A 182 0.25 -13.19 -1.15
N VAL A 183 -1.04 -13.23 -1.41
CA VAL A 183 -1.88 -12.06 -1.74
C VAL A 183 -2.40 -11.37 -0.48
N GLY A 184 -2.10 -10.10 -0.29
CA GLY A 184 -2.78 -9.25 0.68
C GLY A 184 -3.81 -8.34 0.02
N SER A 185 -4.86 -7.99 0.72
CA SER A 185 -5.86 -7.00 0.29
C SER A 185 -5.98 -5.86 1.31
N GLY A 186 -6.78 -4.84 1.02
CA GLY A 186 -7.00 -3.67 1.88
C GLY A 186 -6.18 -2.44 1.50
N HIS A 187 -4.85 -2.54 1.42
CA HIS A 187 -4.03 -1.43 0.90
C HIS A 187 -4.25 -1.23 -0.61
N SER A 188 -4.31 -2.34 -1.34
CA SER A 188 -4.65 -2.41 -2.76
C SER A 188 -5.48 -3.69 -3.01
N PRO A 189 -6.13 -3.84 -4.18
CA PRO A 189 -7.13 -4.89 -4.40
C PRO A 189 -6.62 -6.34 -4.24
N GLU A 190 -5.43 -6.65 -4.75
CA GLU A 190 -4.88 -8.01 -4.85
C GLU A 190 -3.34 -7.99 -4.76
N HIS A 191 -2.77 -7.34 -3.74
CA HIS A 191 -1.33 -7.09 -3.58
C HIS A 191 -0.52 -8.40 -3.51
N ALA A 192 0.42 -8.61 -4.43
CA ALA A 192 1.29 -9.80 -4.44
C ALA A 192 2.55 -9.62 -3.58
N CYS A 193 2.59 -10.25 -2.41
CA CYS A 193 3.86 -10.54 -1.73
C CYS A 193 4.50 -11.80 -2.33
N LEU A 194 5.82 -11.87 -2.34
CA LEU A 194 6.58 -13.00 -2.88
C LEU A 194 7.40 -13.67 -1.78
N TYR A 195 7.08 -14.92 -1.45
CA TYR A 195 7.76 -15.67 -0.40
C TYR A 195 8.61 -16.82 -0.98
N CYS A 196 9.90 -16.82 -0.66
CA CYS A 196 10.84 -17.88 -0.99
C CYS A 196 11.15 -18.71 0.26
N GLU A 197 10.61 -19.92 0.33
CA GLU A 197 10.70 -20.79 1.51
C GLU A 197 12.12 -21.29 1.78
N SER A 198 12.87 -21.65 0.74
CA SER A 198 14.25 -22.16 0.85
C SER A 198 15.25 -21.12 1.33
N LEU A 199 15.01 -19.83 1.03
CA LEU A 199 15.82 -18.72 1.53
C LEU A 199 15.24 -18.07 2.79
N ASN A 200 14.00 -18.43 3.17
CA ASN A 200 13.19 -17.77 4.18
C ASN A 200 13.11 -16.24 4.00
N VAL A 201 12.80 -15.80 2.78
CA VAL A 201 12.72 -14.38 2.41
C VAL A 201 11.32 -14.03 1.92
N LEU A 202 10.80 -12.89 2.38
CA LEU A 202 9.52 -12.32 1.95
C LEU A 202 9.76 -10.94 1.32
N ILE A 203 9.45 -10.78 0.03
CA ILE A 203 9.23 -9.46 -0.55
C ILE A 203 7.80 -9.04 -0.23
N SER A 204 7.64 -8.13 0.72
CA SER A 204 6.32 -7.77 1.27
C SER A 204 5.60 -6.66 0.52
N GLY A 205 6.31 -5.93 -0.36
CA GLY A 205 5.81 -4.70 -0.96
C GLY A 205 5.30 -3.75 0.13
N ASP A 206 4.08 -3.26 -0.05
CA ASP A 206 3.41 -2.34 0.88
C ASP A 206 2.47 -3.05 1.85
N GLN A 207 2.40 -4.37 1.85
CA GLN A 207 1.60 -5.08 2.87
C GLN A 207 2.26 -5.09 4.24
N VAL A 208 3.60 -5.06 4.30
CA VAL A 208 4.33 -5.02 5.58
C VAL A 208 5.55 -4.12 5.43
N ILE A 209 5.46 -2.90 5.96
CA ILE A 209 6.54 -1.91 5.96
C ILE A 209 6.95 -1.65 7.42
N PRO A 210 8.26 -1.56 7.75
CA PRO A 210 8.68 -1.19 9.09
C PRO A 210 8.45 0.31 9.33
N ARG A 211 8.33 0.73 10.60
CA ARG A 211 8.25 2.14 11.07
C ARG A 211 7.05 2.98 10.61
N ILE A 212 6.45 2.70 9.45
CA ILE A 212 5.29 3.41 8.88
C ILE A 212 4.13 2.45 8.58
N THR A 213 2.91 2.96 8.58
CA THR A 213 1.70 2.19 8.21
C THR A 213 1.35 2.44 6.75
N SER A 214 0.90 1.41 6.06
CA SER A 214 0.40 1.55 4.68
C SER A 214 -0.96 2.23 4.68
N ASN A 215 -1.22 3.06 3.67
CA ASN A 215 -2.51 3.73 3.53
C ASN A 215 -3.62 2.71 3.21
N ILE A 216 -4.74 2.76 3.92
CA ILE A 216 -5.91 1.90 3.69
C ILE A 216 -7.09 2.81 3.43
N SER A 217 -7.41 3.08 2.16
CA SER A 217 -8.35 4.13 1.81
C SER A 217 -9.62 3.63 1.13
N VAL A 218 -10.75 4.20 1.50
CA VAL A 218 -11.97 4.17 0.68
C VAL A 218 -11.91 5.33 -0.31
N SER A 219 -12.26 5.06 -1.57
CA SER A 219 -12.32 6.07 -2.64
C SER A 219 -13.70 6.15 -3.27
N GLY A 220 -13.90 7.14 -4.15
CA GLY A 220 -15.16 7.31 -4.89
C GLY A 220 -15.47 6.20 -5.91
N ILE A 221 -14.52 5.30 -6.18
CA ILE A 221 -14.74 4.12 -7.05
C ILE A 221 -15.52 3.04 -6.28
N GLU A 222 -15.27 2.89 -4.99
CA GLU A 222 -15.93 1.92 -4.12
C GLU A 222 -16.28 2.56 -2.76
N PRO A 223 -17.26 3.49 -2.72
CA PRO A 223 -17.50 4.36 -1.55
C PRO A 223 -18.02 3.61 -0.31
N GLU A 224 -18.59 2.42 -0.50
CA GLU A 224 -19.07 1.54 0.56
C GLU A 224 -18.10 0.37 0.83
N GLY A 225 -16.88 0.44 0.27
CA GLY A 225 -15.86 -0.58 0.43
C GLY A 225 -15.41 -0.76 1.87
N ASN A 226 -14.84 -1.92 2.17
CA ASN A 226 -14.36 -2.27 3.51
C ASN A 226 -12.89 -2.73 3.50
N PRO A 227 -11.96 -1.89 3.00
CA PRO A 227 -10.56 -2.26 2.84
C PRO A 227 -9.86 -2.52 4.18
N LEU A 228 -10.31 -1.91 5.29
CA LEU A 228 -9.74 -2.19 6.61
C LEU A 228 -10.05 -3.62 7.08
N ARG A 229 -11.24 -4.15 6.79
CA ARG A 229 -11.53 -5.56 7.04
C ARG A 229 -10.57 -6.47 6.27
N GLU A 230 -10.38 -6.18 4.98
CA GLU A 230 -9.52 -6.95 4.10
C GLU A 230 -8.06 -6.91 4.56
N TRP A 231 -7.59 -5.75 5.00
CA TRP A 231 -6.26 -5.56 5.58
C TRP A 231 -6.07 -6.42 6.83
N LEU A 232 -6.98 -6.32 7.80
CA LEU A 232 -6.90 -7.08 9.06
C LEU A 232 -6.94 -8.60 8.79
N GLN A 233 -7.85 -9.05 7.91
CA GLN A 233 -7.92 -10.46 7.51
C GLN A 233 -6.65 -10.93 6.79
N SER A 234 -6.05 -10.07 5.96
CA SER A 234 -4.78 -10.37 5.29
C SER A 234 -3.65 -10.54 6.30
N HIS A 235 -3.56 -9.64 7.28
CA HIS A 235 -2.53 -9.69 8.31
C HIS A 235 -2.70 -10.87 9.28
N GLU A 236 -3.94 -11.18 9.69
CA GLU A 236 -4.24 -12.39 10.46
C GLU A 236 -3.80 -13.64 9.72
N ARG A 237 -4.13 -13.74 8.43
CA ARG A 237 -3.70 -14.85 7.57
C ARG A 237 -2.18 -14.90 7.42
N PHE A 238 -1.50 -13.76 7.30
CA PHE A 238 -0.04 -13.71 7.19
C PHE A 238 0.65 -14.25 8.45
N LEU A 239 0.07 -14.04 9.64
CA LEU A 239 0.54 -14.67 10.88
C LEU A 239 0.47 -16.21 10.84
N GLU A 240 -0.46 -16.77 10.07
CA GLU A 240 -0.64 -18.22 9.93
C GLU A 240 0.25 -18.85 8.85
N VAL A 241 0.44 -18.15 7.72
CA VAL A 241 1.03 -18.75 6.51
C VAL A 241 2.47 -18.33 6.20
N LEU A 242 3.03 -17.39 6.97
CA LEU A 242 4.41 -16.93 6.85
C LEU A 242 5.14 -17.15 8.18
N PRO A 243 6.42 -17.54 8.18
CA PRO A 243 7.16 -17.73 9.42
C PRO A 243 7.59 -16.39 10.03
N ASP A 244 7.67 -16.35 11.37
CA ASP A 244 8.04 -15.14 12.12
C ASP A 244 9.47 -14.66 11.82
N ASP A 245 10.37 -15.60 11.53
CA ASP A 245 11.80 -15.38 11.33
C ASP A 245 12.18 -15.13 9.86
N ALA A 246 11.21 -14.94 8.96
CA ALA A 246 11.50 -14.55 7.58
C ALA A 246 12.22 -13.20 7.53
N LEU A 247 13.22 -13.10 6.65
CA LEU A 247 13.77 -11.80 6.26
C LEU A 247 12.74 -11.07 5.39
N VAL A 248 12.25 -9.94 5.88
CA VAL A 248 11.27 -9.11 5.18
C VAL A 248 12.00 -8.05 4.36
N LEU A 249 11.63 -7.97 3.09
CA LEU A 249 12.13 -7.06 2.08
C LEU A 249 10.96 -6.11 1.68
N PRO A 250 10.79 -4.99 2.41
CA PRO A 250 9.68 -4.05 2.20
C PRO A 250 9.95 -3.07 1.06
N ALA A 251 8.90 -2.56 0.44
CA ALA A 251 9.06 -1.52 -0.59
C ALA A 251 9.52 -0.17 -0.04
N HIS A 252 9.46 0.06 1.28
CA HIS A 252 10.01 1.27 1.90
C HIS A 252 10.80 0.95 3.16
N ASN A 253 11.71 1.85 3.52
CA ASN A 253 12.64 1.72 4.66
C ASN A 253 13.63 0.55 4.49
N LEU A 254 14.08 -0.08 5.59
CA LEU A 254 15.17 -1.06 5.57
C LEU A 254 14.61 -2.50 5.63
N PRO A 255 15.27 -3.48 5.00
CA PRO A 255 15.05 -4.90 5.26
C PRO A 255 15.10 -5.22 6.75
N PHE A 256 14.25 -6.13 7.24
CA PHE A 256 14.15 -6.42 8.67
C PHE A 256 13.69 -7.85 8.99
N TYR A 257 13.95 -8.31 10.22
CA TYR A 257 13.35 -9.50 10.82
C TYR A 257 12.34 -9.13 11.92
N GLY A 258 11.47 -10.07 12.29
CA GLY A 258 10.41 -9.90 13.27
C GLY A 258 9.06 -9.65 12.61
N LEU A 259 8.72 -10.46 11.60
CA LEU A 259 7.54 -10.30 10.77
C LEU A 259 6.26 -10.33 11.61
N HIS A 260 6.10 -11.33 12.50
CA HIS A 260 4.86 -11.44 13.27
C HIS A 260 4.71 -10.33 14.29
N HIS A 261 5.82 -9.86 14.85
CA HIS A 261 5.80 -8.69 15.72
C HIS A 261 5.30 -7.45 14.97
N ARG A 262 5.75 -7.23 13.71
CA ARG A 262 5.25 -6.12 12.90
C ARG A 262 3.76 -6.27 12.56
N LEU A 263 3.34 -7.46 12.14
CA LEU A 263 1.93 -7.74 11.80
C LEU A 263 0.99 -7.49 12.99
N ARG A 264 1.34 -7.98 14.18
CA ARG A 264 0.55 -7.74 15.40
C ARG A 264 0.45 -6.26 15.74
N HIS A 265 1.57 -5.54 15.68
CA HIS A 265 1.57 -4.09 15.90
C HIS A 265 0.68 -3.35 14.89
N LEU A 266 0.70 -3.73 13.60
CA LEU A 266 -0.16 -3.13 12.57
C LEU A 266 -1.65 -3.38 12.85
N ILE A 267 -2.01 -4.60 13.29
CA ILE A 267 -3.38 -4.94 13.70
C ILE A 267 -3.80 -4.09 14.93
N GLU A 268 -2.96 -4.07 15.96
CA GLU A 268 -3.22 -3.34 17.21
C GLU A 268 -3.39 -1.83 16.96
N HIS A 269 -2.52 -1.23 16.14
CA HIS A 269 -2.60 0.17 15.71
C HIS A 269 -3.97 0.54 15.12
N HIS A 270 -4.51 -0.30 14.23
CA HIS A 270 -5.83 -0.05 13.66
C HIS A 270 -6.96 -0.25 14.67
N GLU A 271 -6.85 -1.22 15.57
CA GLU A 271 -7.81 -1.35 16.68
C GLU A 271 -7.76 -0.15 17.64
N ASP A 272 -6.59 0.49 17.83
CA ASP A 272 -6.45 1.77 18.56
C ASP A 272 -7.25 2.89 17.90
N HIS A 273 -7.08 3.05 16.60
CA HIS A 273 -7.78 4.04 15.79
C HIS A 273 -9.30 3.81 15.78
N LEU A 274 -9.75 2.56 15.68
CA LEU A 274 -11.17 2.21 15.72
C LEU A 274 -11.83 2.63 17.03
N ILE A 275 -11.21 2.31 18.17
CA ILE A 275 -11.75 2.69 19.48
C ILE A 275 -11.74 4.21 19.66
N ALA A 276 -10.68 4.90 19.23
CA ALA A 276 -10.59 6.36 19.35
C ALA A 276 -11.68 7.08 18.52
N LEU A 277 -11.94 6.62 17.29
CA LEU A 277 -13.02 7.17 16.45
C LEU A 277 -14.39 6.92 17.05
N GLU A 278 -14.62 5.71 17.56
CA GLU A 278 -15.88 5.34 18.17
C GLU A 278 -16.19 6.18 19.42
N GLU A 279 -15.19 6.42 20.26
CA GLU A 279 -15.27 7.32 21.41
C GLU A 279 -15.59 8.76 20.99
N ALA A 280 -14.93 9.27 19.94
CA ALA A 280 -15.20 10.60 19.41
C ALA A 280 -16.65 10.78 18.90
N CYS A 281 -17.28 9.70 18.44
CA CYS A 281 -18.65 9.67 17.95
C CYS A 281 -19.70 9.37 19.05
N LEU A 282 -19.32 9.30 20.33
CA LEU A 282 -20.23 8.95 21.42
C LEU A 282 -21.17 10.09 21.80
N GLN A 283 -20.65 11.32 21.91
CA GLN A 283 -21.39 12.47 22.42
C GLN A 283 -22.11 13.27 21.32
N ALA A 284 -21.56 13.25 20.10
CA ALA A 284 -22.07 14.02 18.97
C ALA A 284 -21.98 13.21 17.68
N SER A 285 -22.85 13.56 16.72
CA SER A 285 -22.75 13.03 15.37
C SER A 285 -21.73 13.83 14.55
N CYS A 286 -20.66 13.18 14.10
CA CYS A 286 -19.52 13.82 13.44
C CYS A 286 -19.45 13.46 11.95
N THR A 287 -18.91 14.33 11.12
CA THR A 287 -18.51 14.04 9.74
C THR A 287 -17.11 13.42 9.71
N ALA A 288 -16.73 12.80 8.59
CA ALA A 288 -15.38 12.22 8.46
C ALA A 288 -14.26 13.29 8.53
N VAL A 289 -14.49 14.49 7.97
CA VAL A 289 -13.53 15.61 8.07
C VAL A 289 -13.33 16.06 9.53
N GLU A 290 -14.41 16.15 10.31
CA GLU A 290 -14.33 16.51 11.74
C GLU A 290 -13.58 15.46 12.58
N LEU A 291 -13.46 14.22 12.09
CA LEU A 291 -12.80 13.11 12.76
C LEU A 291 -11.32 12.96 12.39
N LEU A 292 -10.82 13.66 11.38
CA LEU A 292 -9.40 13.61 11.00
C LEU A 292 -8.43 13.86 12.18
N PRO A 293 -8.67 14.84 13.10
CA PRO A 293 -7.79 15.08 14.25
C PRO A 293 -7.74 13.92 15.26
N VAL A 294 -8.69 12.99 15.20
CA VAL A 294 -8.68 11.78 16.04
C VAL A 294 -7.54 10.85 15.62
N LEU A 295 -7.41 10.64 14.30
CA LEU A 295 -6.40 9.76 13.69
C LEU A 295 -5.05 10.47 13.51
N PHE A 296 -5.08 11.70 13.01
CA PHE A 296 -3.88 12.43 12.62
C PHE A 296 -3.64 13.61 13.56
N LYS A 297 -2.60 13.54 14.40
CA LYS A 297 -2.24 14.60 15.36
C LYS A 297 -1.42 15.74 14.75
N ARG A 298 -1.02 15.62 13.48
CA ARG A 298 -0.25 16.62 12.73
C ARG A 298 -1.15 17.47 11.86
N GLU A 299 -0.67 18.66 11.49
CA GLU A 299 -1.28 19.43 10.40
C GLU A 299 -1.16 18.65 9.08
N LEU A 300 -2.27 18.58 8.33
CA LEU A 300 -2.34 17.93 7.04
C LEU A 300 -2.32 18.99 5.95
N ASP A 301 -1.45 18.83 4.95
CA ASP A 301 -1.49 19.68 3.76
C ASP A 301 -2.58 19.23 2.77
N ASP A 302 -2.86 20.08 1.77
CA ASP A 302 -3.91 19.82 0.77
C ASP A 302 -3.72 18.51 -0.02
N ASN A 303 -2.48 18.03 -0.16
CA ASN A 303 -2.17 16.79 -0.86
C ASN A 303 -2.41 15.56 0.05
N GLN A 304 -2.27 15.72 1.36
CA GLN A 304 -2.45 14.65 2.36
C GLN A 304 -3.91 14.45 2.77
N ILE A 305 -4.72 15.51 2.75
CA ILE A 305 -6.13 15.47 3.19
C ILE A 305 -6.92 14.36 2.47
N GLY A 306 -6.67 14.14 1.17
CA GLY A 306 -7.36 13.11 0.39
C GLY A 306 -7.13 11.70 0.92
N LEU A 307 -5.87 11.34 1.19
CA LEU A 307 -5.49 10.03 1.73
C LEU A 307 -5.96 9.86 3.17
N ALA A 308 -5.72 10.87 4.01
CA ALA A 308 -6.16 10.88 5.41
C ALA A 308 -7.68 10.69 5.54
N LEU A 309 -8.46 11.34 4.68
CA LEU A 309 -9.91 11.18 4.66
C LEU A 309 -10.34 9.82 4.15
N GLY A 310 -9.68 9.29 3.11
CA GLY A 310 -9.91 7.93 2.63
C GLY A 310 -9.69 6.91 3.74
N GLU A 311 -8.62 7.06 4.53
CA GLU A 311 -8.32 6.21 5.69
C GLU A 311 -9.36 6.37 6.82
N CYS A 312 -9.77 7.58 7.13
CA CYS A 312 -10.84 7.82 8.10
C CYS A 312 -12.15 7.14 7.67
N VAL A 313 -12.53 7.24 6.40
CA VAL A 313 -13.73 6.59 5.86
C VAL A 313 -13.59 5.06 5.89
N ALA A 314 -12.40 4.50 5.64
CA ALA A 314 -12.16 3.06 5.77
C ALA A 314 -12.43 2.54 7.19
N HIS A 315 -11.96 3.26 8.21
CA HIS A 315 -12.22 2.91 9.61
C HIS A 315 -13.72 3.06 9.96
N LEU A 316 -14.38 4.12 9.49
CA LEU A 316 -15.80 4.35 9.72
C LEU A 316 -16.69 3.31 9.05
N ASN A 317 -16.38 2.90 7.81
CA ASN A 317 -17.09 1.82 7.12
C ASN A 317 -16.90 0.50 7.89
N TYR A 318 -15.71 0.24 8.40
CA TYR A 318 -15.47 -0.97 9.21
C TYR A 318 -16.31 -0.99 10.50
N LEU A 319 -16.35 0.12 11.25
CA LEU A 319 -17.22 0.27 12.43
C LEU A 319 -18.71 0.12 12.07
N LEU A 320 -19.13 0.66 10.93
CA LEU A 320 -20.51 0.55 10.44
C LEU A 320 -20.87 -0.91 10.16
N HIS A 321 -19.98 -1.64 9.50
CA HIS A 321 -20.16 -3.08 9.25
C HIS A 321 -20.13 -3.94 10.53
N ARG A 322 -19.37 -3.53 11.56
CA ARG A 322 -19.40 -4.14 12.90
C ARG A 322 -20.67 -3.78 13.69
N GLY A 323 -21.51 -2.87 13.19
CA GLY A 323 -22.71 -2.39 13.87
C GLY A 323 -22.42 -1.47 15.08
N GLN A 324 -21.21 -0.92 15.15
CA GLN A 324 -20.74 -0.11 16.29
C GLN A 324 -21.02 1.39 16.10
N ILE A 325 -21.17 1.82 14.85
CA ILE A 325 -21.52 3.18 14.48
C ILE A 325 -22.73 3.17 13.54
N ALA A 326 -23.60 4.16 13.65
CA ALA A 326 -24.67 4.42 12.71
C ALA A 326 -24.32 5.64 11.84
N ARG A 327 -24.86 5.65 10.61
CA ARG A 327 -24.62 6.69 9.62
C ARG A 327 -25.95 7.28 9.14
N THR A 328 -26.05 8.61 9.14
CA THR A 328 -27.18 9.35 8.56
C THR A 328 -26.69 10.39 7.56
N VAL A 329 -27.59 10.87 6.71
CA VAL A 329 -27.32 11.99 5.79
C VAL A 329 -27.92 13.26 6.37
N ASP A 330 -27.15 14.34 6.45
CA ASP A 330 -27.66 15.65 6.87
C ASP A 330 -28.22 16.48 5.69
N SER A 331 -28.69 17.70 5.97
CA SER A 331 -29.28 18.60 4.98
C SER A 331 -28.31 19.07 3.90
N GLU A 332 -27.00 18.99 4.15
CA GLU A 332 -25.94 19.35 3.19
C GLU A 332 -25.50 18.13 2.37
N GLY A 333 -26.05 16.95 2.65
CA GLY A 333 -25.69 15.71 2.00
C GLY A 333 -24.47 15.03 2.62
N CYS A 334 -23.93 15.51 3.73
CA CYS A 334 -22.79 14.89 4.39
C CYS A 334 -23.22 13.64 5.17
N TYR A 335 -22.34 12.65 5.27
CA TYR A 335 -22.52 11.57 6.22
C TYR A 335 -22.16 12.04 7.63
N ARG A 336 -23.07 11.76 8.57
CA ARG A 336 -22.93 11.97 10.00
C ARG A 336 -22.87 10.62 10.69
N TYR A 337 -21.83 10.41 11.49
CA TYR A 337 -21.53 9.17 12.17
C TYR A 337 -21.73 9.32 13.67
N ARG A 338 -22.39 8.34 14.31
CA ARG A 338 -22.63 8.31 15.75
C ARG A 338 -22.45 6.91 16.31
N SER A 339 -21.72 6.77 17.42
CA SER A 339 -21.57 5.47 18.09
C SER A 339 -22.93 4.97 18.58
N VAL A 340 -23.18 3.69 18.37
CA VAL A 340 -24.38 2.97 18.82
C VAL A 340 -24.03 1.71 19.63
N ASP A 341 -22.75 1.49 19.92
CA ASP A 341 -22.26 0.36 20.69
C ASP A 341 -22.38 0.64 22.20
N ASP A 342 -23.27 -0.09 22.87
CA ASP A 342 -23.46 0.00 24.32
C ASP A 342 -22.33 -0.70 25.12
N THR A 343 -21.47 -1.46 24.45
CA THR A 343 -20.32 -2.15 25.05
C THR A 343 -19.04 -1.31 25.07
N LEU A 344 -18.99 -0.18 24.36
CA LEU A 344 -17.81 0.69 24.29
C LEU A 344 -17.22 1.05 25.67
N PRO A 345 -18.01 1.42 26.70
CA PRO A 345 -17.47 1.69 28.03
C PRO A 345 -16.72 0.51 28.66
N MET A 346 -17.10 -0.73 28.33
CA MET A 346 -16.40 -1.93 28.81
C MET A 346 -15.08 -2.14 28.07
N ARG A 347 -15.04 -1.93 26.75
CA ARG A 347 -13.83 -2.05 25.94
C ARG A 347 -12.77 -1.00 26.31
N LEU A 348 -13.18 0.24 26.57
CA LEU A 348 -12.28 1.32 27.03
C LEU A 348 -11.61 0.99 28.38
N ARG A 349 -12.36 0.44 29.34
CA ARG A 349 -11.81 0.03 30.65
C ARG A 349 -10.74 -1.04 30.53
N LYS A 350 -10.90 -1.99 29.61
CA LYS A 350 -9.94 -3.07 29.41
C LYS A 350 -8.60 -2.54 28.87
N ARG A 351 -8.64 -1.54 27.99
CA ARG A 351 -7.47 -1.00 27.29
C ARG A 351 -6.59 -0.07 28.13
N ASN A 352 -7.19 0.69 29.05
CA ASN A 352 -6.44 1.57 29.97
C ASN A 352 -5.45 0.83 30.89
N HIS A 353 -5.53 -0.51 30.96
CA HIS A 353 -4.59 -1.34 31.71
C HIS A 353 -3.36 -1.79 30.90
N GLU A 354 -3.29 -1.52 29.58
CA GLU A 354 -2.30 -2.10 28.66
C GLU A 354 -1.40 -1.07 27.92
N ALA A 355 -1.51 0.24 28.22
CA ALA A 355 -0.87 1.28 27.41
C ALA A 355 0.65 1.43 27.64
N ASP A 356 1.46 0.90 26.70
CA ASP A 356 2.88 1.24 26.53
C ASP A 356 3.33 0.94 25.08
N VAL A 357 3.16 1.85 24.10
CA VAL A 357 3.78 1.67 22.76
C VAL A 357 4.03 2.99 22.01
N GLU A 358 5.21 3.09 21.38
CA GLU A 358 5.59 4.10 20.37
C GLU A 358 4.58 4.16 19.19
N VAL A 359 4.18 5.38 18.81
CA VAL A 359 3.27 5.63 17.68
C VAL A 359 4.07 5.67 16.36
N PRO A 360 3.74 4.83 15.36
CA PRO A 360 4.41 4.88 14.07
C PRO A 360 4.11 6.19 13.33
N PHE A 361 5.01 6.57 12.42
CA PHE A 361 4.77 7.71 11.53
C PHE A 361 3.79 7.29 10.44
N GLN A 362 2.59 7.88 10.41
CA GLN A 362 1.63 7.68 9.32
C GLN A 362 2.01 8.60 8.16
N VAL A 363 2.35 8.01 7.01
CA VAL A 363 2.76 8.72 5.80
C VAL A 363 1.55 9.23 5.04
#